data_AF-A0A2K5YF94-F1
#
_entry.id   AF-A0A2K5YF94-F1
#
_cell.length_a   1.000
_cell.length_b   1.000
_cell.length_c   1.000
_cell.angle_alpha   90.00
_cell.angle_beta   90.00
_cell.angle_gamma   90.00
#
_symmetry.space_group_name_H-M   'P 1'
#
loop_
_entity.id
_entity.type
_entity.pdbx_description
1 polymer ?
#
loop_
_entity_poly.entity_id
_entity_poly.type
_entity_poly.pdbx_seq_one_letter_code
_entity_poly.pdbx_strand_id
1 'polypeptide(L)'
;MEEPEEPADSGQSLIPVYIYSPEYVSMCDSLAKIPKRASMVHSLIEAYALHKQMRDEASGFCYLNDAVLGILRLRRKFERILYVDLDLHHGDGVEDAFSFTSKVMTVSLHKFSPGFFPGTGDVSDVGLGKGRYYSVNVPIQDGIQDEKYYQICESVLKEVYQAFNPKAVVLQLGADTIAGDPMCSFNMTPVGIGKCLKYILQWQLATLILGGGGYNLANTARCWTYLTGVILGKTLSSEIPDHE
;
A
#
# COMPACT_ATOMS: atom_id res chain seq x y z
N MET A 1 -33.90 11.45 33.71
CA MET A 1 -33.65 11.96 32.35
C MET A 1 -32.71 10.96 31.73
N GLU A 2 -33.27 10.00 31.00
CA GLU A 2 -32.49 9.03 30.22
C GLU A 2 -31.94 9.78 29.00
N GLU A 3 -30.64 9.68 28.77
CA GLU A 3 -30.00 10.17 27.56
C GLU A 3 -30.53 9.38 26.35
N PRO A 4 -30.79 10.02 25.20
CA PRO A 4 -31.26 9.30 24.04
C PRO A 4 -30.12 8.44 23.48
N GLU A 5 -30.37 7.15 23.35
CA GLU A 5 -29.49 6.23 22.60
C GLU A 5 -29.29 6.75 21.17
N GLU A 6 -28.03 6.90 20.76
CA GLU A 6 -27.69 7.16 19.36
C GLU A 6 -28.18 6.00 18.49
N PRO A 7 -28.79 6.27 17.32
CA PRO A 7 -29.29 5.21 16.46
C PRO A 7 -28.11 4.37 15.97
N ALA A 8 -28.23 3.05 16.13
CA ALA A 8 -27.30 2.07 15.59
C ALA A 8 -27.09 2.33 14.09
N ASP A 9 -25.84 2.54 13.71
CA ASP A 9 -25.39 2.74 12.34
C ASP A 9 -25.90 1.59 11.47
N SER A 10 -26.96 1.86 10.71
CA SER A 10 -27.54 0.90 9.77
C SER A 10 -26.48 0.64 8.72
N GLY A 11 -25.85 -0.55 8.75
CA GLY A 11 -24.72 -0.95 7.92
C GLY A 11 -24.91 -0.73 6.42
N GLN A 12 -24.76 0.52 5.98
CA GLN A 12 -24.66 0.87 4.59
C GLN A 12 -23.27 0.44 4.15
N SER A 13 -23.24 -0.44 3.16
CA SER A 13 -22.01 -0.77 2.43
C SER A 13 -21.33 0.53 2.01
N LEU A 14 -20.14 0.79 2.55
CA LEU A 14 -19.36 1.97 2.19
C LEU A 14 -19.14 1.94 0.67
N ILE A 15 -19.69 2.94 -0.02
CA ILE A 15 -19.55 3.05 -1.47
C ILE A 15 -18.08 3.32 -1.78
N PRO A 16 -17.39 2.45 -2.54
CA PRO A 16 -16.03 2.72 -2.97
C PRO A 16 -15.99 4.03 -3.76
N VAL A 17 -15.11 4.95 -3.39
CA VAL A 17 -14.91 6.21 -4.09
C VAL A 17 -13.59 6.14 -4.83
N TYR A 18 -13.64 6.32 -6.15
CA TYR A 18 -12.45 6.47 -6.97
C TYR A 18 -11.96 7.91 -6.90
N ILE A 19 -10.77 8.12 -6.35
CA ILE A 19 -10.13 9.44 -6.29
C ILE A 19 -9.27 9.59 -7.54
N TYR A 20 -9.64 10.51 -8.41
CA TYR A 20 -8.96 10.80 -9.68
C TYR A 20 -8.71 12.30 -9.83
N SER A 21 -7.53 12.66 -10.33
CA SER A 21 -7.19 14.02 -10.77
C SER A 21 -6.47 13.93 -12.11
N PRO A 22 -7.06 14.44 -13.21
CA PRO A 22 -6.40 14.52 -14.50
C PRO A 22 -5.05 15.24 -14.42
N GLU A 23 -4.97 16.28 -13.59
CA GLU A 23 -3.77 17.09 -13.41
C GLU A 23 -2.66 16.28 -12.74
N TYR A 24 -3.00 15.52 -11.69
CA TYR A 24 -2.03 14.65 -11.01
C TYR A 24 -1.51 13.54 -11.93
N VAL A 25 -2.41 12.88 -12.69
CA VAL A 25 -2.02 11.86 -13.66
C VAL A 25 -1.12 12.45 -14.75
N SER A 26 -1.51 13.57 -15.36
CA SER A 26 -0.69 14.25 -16.37
C SER A 26 0.66 14.68 -15.83
N MET A 27 0.73 15.12 -14.58
CA MET A 27 1.99 15.49 -13.93
C MET A 27 2.88 14.25 -13.78
N CYS A 28 2.37 13.16 -13.21
CA CYS A 28 3.12 11.91 -13.05
C CYS A 28 3.63 11.34 -14.38
N ASP A 29 2.79 11.32 -15.42
CA ASP A 29 3.14 10.84 -16.77
C ASP A 29 4.23 11.69 -17.43
N SER A 30 4.16 13.02 -17.26
CA SER A 30 5.18 13.94 -17.79
C SER A 30 6.54 13.75 -17.12
N LEU A 31 6.57 13.32 -15.86
CA LEU A 31 7.79 13.11 -15.11
C LEU A 31 8.51 11.83 -15.55
N ALA A 32 7.80 10.75 -15.87
CA ALA A 32 8.37 9.41 -16.09
C ALA A 32 9.32 9.25 -17.31
N LYS A 33 9.20 10.09 -18.35
CA LYS A 33 9.90 9.89 -19.64
C LYS A 33 11.24 10.64 -19.79
N ILE A 34 11.72 11.37 -18.79
CA ILE A 34 12.79 12.37 -18.99
C ILE A 34 14.18 11.88 -18.53
N PRO A 35 15.23 11.93 -19.37
CA PRO A 35 16.61 11.75 -18.93
C PRO A 35 16.99 12.79 -17.87
N LYS A 36 17.69 12.38 -16.79
CA LYS A 36 17.98 13.21 -15.60
C LYS A 36 16.75 13.57 -14.74
N ARG A 37 15.67 12.78 -14.82
CA ARG A 37 14.44 12.93 -14.01
C ARG A 37 14.68 13.18 -12.52
N ALA A 38 15.55 12.40 -11.88
CA ALA A 38 15.86 12.57 -10.46
C ALA A 38 16.42 13.97 -10.17
N SER A 39 17.33 14.48 -11.01
CA SER A 39 17.86 15.83 -10.89
C SER A 39 16.79 16.90 -11.14
N MET A 40 15.89 16.71 -12.10
CA MET A 40 14.80 17.66 -12.36
C MET A 40 13.77 17.71 -11.24
N VAL A 41 13.38 16.55 -10.70
CA VAL A 41 12.50 16.49 -9.53
C VAL A 41 13.18 17.15 -8.34
N HIS A 42 14.45 16.88 -8.09
CA HIS A 42 15.22 17.53 -7.05
C HIS A 42 15.25 19.07 -7.23
N SER A 43 15.49 19.56 -8.45
CA SER A 43 15.44 20.99 -8.76
C SER A 43 14.05 21.61 -8.60
N LEU A 44 12.97 20.87 -8.84
CA LEU A 44 11.60 21.33 -8.56
C LEU A 44 11.35 21.41 -7.05
N ILE A 45 11.75 20.37 -6.30
CA ILE A 45 11.69 20.40 -4.83
C ILE A 45 12.45 21.62 -4.31
N GLU A 46 13.60 21.98 -4.91
CA GLU A 46 14.41 23.19 -4.57
C GLU A 46 13.67 24.47 -4.88
N ALA A 47 13.20 24.62 -6.12
CA ALA A 47 12.49 25.80 -6.58
C ALA A 47 11.23 26.10 -5.74
N TYR A 48 10.53 25.06 -5.28
CA TYR A 48 9.33 25.20 -4.45
C TYR A 48 9.61 25.15 -2.94
N ALA A 49 10.88 25.14 -2.52
CA ALA A 49 11.31 25.08 -1.12
C ALA A 49 10.70 23.91 -0.30
N LEU A 50 10.36 22.81 -0.98
CA LEU A 50 9.73 21.62 -0.38
C LEU A 50 10.71 20.81 0.49
N HIS A 51 12.01 21.05 0.35
CA HIS A 51 13.12 20.50 1.17
C HIS A 51 12.87 20.55 2.66
N LYS A 52 12.27 21.65 3.13
CA LYS A 52 12.09 21.88 4.57
C LYS A 52 10.98 21.01 5.16
N GLN A 53 10.23 20.27 4.35
CA GLN A 53 9.09 19.46 4.77
C GLN A 53 9.15 18.00 4.31
N MET A 54 10.11 17.62 3.47
CA MET A 54 10.24 16.29 2.90
C MET A 54 11.54 15.63 3.36
N ARG A 55 11.52 14.29 3.53
CA ARG A 55 12.76 13.51 3.43
C ARG A 55 13.20 13.58 1.96
N ASP A 56 14.47 13.89 1.74
CA ASP A 56 15.01 14.67 0.63
C ASP A 56 15.56 13.84 -0.55
N GLU A 57 15.11 12.59 -0.71
CA GLU A 57 15.63 11.65 -1.72
C GLU A 57 14.52 10.94 -2.50
N ALA A 58 14.70 10.81 -3.82
CA ALA A 58 13.89 9.96 -4.67
C ALA A 58 14.53 8.55 -4.72
N SER A 59 13.72 7.50 -4.55
CA SER A 59 14.19 6.12 -4.42
C SER A 59 13.25 5.15 -5.14
N GLY A 60 13.78 4.10 -5.79
CA GLY A 60 12.97 3.00 -6.32
C GLY A 60 11.83 3.40 -7.28
N PHE A 61 12.06 4.38 -8.16
CA PHE A 61 11.05 5.00 -9.04
C PHE A 61 9.99 5.88 -8.35
N CYS A 62 10.08 6.08 -7.03
CA CYS A 62 9.23 6.96 -6.24
C CYS A 62 9.89 8.34 -6.06
N TYR A 63 9.23 9.38 -6.60
CA TYR A 63 9.70 10.78 -6.57
C TYR A 63 8.96 11.63 -5.55
N LEU A 64 7.75 11.20 -5.21
CA LEU A 64 6.87 11.76 -4.21
C LEU A 64 6.24 10.57 -3.49
N ASN A 65 6.23 10.58 -2.15
CA ASN A 65 5.60 9.53 -1.38
C ASN A 65 4.13 9.92 -1.11
N ASP A 66 3.27 9.62 -2.08
CA ASP A 66 1.83 9.89 -2.03
C ASP A 66 1.12 9.08 -0.94
N ALA A 67 1.60 7.87 -0.62
CA ALA A 67 1.12 7.09 0.51
C ALA A 67 1.27 7.86 1.84
N VAL A 68 2.45 8.46 2.10
CA VAL A 68 2.68 9.33 3.26
C VAL A 68 1.73 10.52 3.27
N LEU A 69 1.54 11.19 2.13
CA LEU A 69 0.62 12.33 2.02
C LEU A 69 -0.84 11.92 2.29
N GLY A 70 -1.25 10.76 1.79
CA GLY A 70 -2.56 10.15 2.05
C GLY A 70 -2.77 9.86 3.54
N ILE A 71 -1.78 9.25 4.20
CA ILE A 71 -1.80 8.99 5.65
C ILE A 71 -1.91 10.30 6.43
N LEU A 72 -1.10 11.32 6.11
CA LEU A 72 -1.16 12.62 6.77
C LEU A 72 -2.52 13.31 6.59
N ARG A 73 -3.16 13.14 5.42
CA ARG A 73 -4.51 13.62 5.19
C ARG A 73 -5.53 12.91 6.07
N LEU A 74 -5.47 11.57 6.14
CA LEU A 74 -6.36 10.77 6.98
C LEU A 74 -6.17 11.07 8.48
N ARG A 75 -4.93 11.33 8.92
CA ARG A 75 -4.60 11.71 10.31
C ARG A 75 -5.31 12.96 10.81
N ARG A 76 -5.83 13.81 9.91
CA ARG A 76 -6.68 14.96 10.30
C ARG A 76 -8.02 14.53 10.91
N LYS A 77 -8.51 13.33 10.59
CA LYS A 77 -9.78 12.78 11.09
C LYS A 77 -9.61 11.54 11.95
N PHE A 78 -8.71 10.63 11.56
CA PHE A 78 -8.57 9.32 12.20
C PHE A 78 -7.32 9.27 13.09
N GLU A 79 -7.48 8.82 14.33
CA GLU A 79 -6.41 8.87 15.34
C GLU A 79 -5.25 7.90 15.05
N ARG A 80 -5.57 6.70 14.57
CA ARG A 80 -4.61 5.63 14.26
C ARG A 80 -4.82 5.14 12.84
N ILE A 81 -3.77 5.17 12.02
CA ILE A 81 -3.79 4.70 10.63
C ILE A 81 -2.94 3.46 10.53
N LEU A 82 -3.48 2.38 9.95
CA LEU A 82 -2.70 1.22 9.57
C LEU A 82 -2.31 1.37 8.09
N TYR A 83 -1.01 1.32 7.81
CA TYR A 83 -0.49 1.17 6.46
C TYR A 83 -0.11 -0.28 6.23
N VAL A 84 -0.69 -0.91 5.21
CA VAL A 84 -0.36 -2.28 4.79
C VAL A 84 0.23 -2.22 3.39
N ASP A 85 1.41 -2.78 3.24
CA ASP A 85 2.16 -2.84 2.00
C ASP A 85 2.31 -4.29 1.53
N LEU A 86 1.72 -4.60 0.37
CA LEU A 86 1.78 -5.91 -0.26
C LEU A 86 2.57 -5.88 -1.59
N ASP A 87 3.35 -4.82 -1.84
CA ASP A 87 4.34 -4.76 -2.91
C ASP A 87 5.41 -5.84 -2.72
N LEU A 88 6.08 -6.22 -3.80
CA LEU A 88 7.24 -7.11 -3.70
C LEU A 88 8.37 -6.49 -2.86
N HIS A 89 8.52 -5.17 -2.92
CA HIS A 89 9.59 -4.43 -2.25
C HIS A 89 9.16 -3.97 -0.85
N HIS A 90 10.14 -3.84 0.04
CA HIS A 90 9.88 -3.24 1.35
C HIS A 90 9.40 -1.79 1.19
N GLY A 91 8.30 -1.45 1.86
CA GLY A 91 7.71 -0.09 1.92
C GLY A 91 8.53 0.90 2.76
N ASP A 92 9.84 0.92 2.54
CA ASP A 92 10.85 1.60 3.35
C ASP A 92 10.51 3.07 3.58
N GLY A 93 10.19 3.84 2.54
CA GLY A 93 9.92 5.27 2.65
C GLY A 93 8.69 5.61 3.51
N VAL A 94 7.68 4.74 3.55
CA VAL A 94 6.50 4.94 4.41
C VAL A 94 6.81 4.53 5.85
N GLU A 95 7.49 3.40 6.05
CA GLU A 95 8.00 2.99 7.35
C GLU A 95 8.85 4.09 7.98
N ASP A 96 9.81 4.59 7.22
CA ASP A 96 10.75 5.60 7.66
C ASP A 96 10.04 6.87 8.11
N ALA A 97 9.08 7.36 7.31
CA ALA A 97 8.31 8.56 7.61
C ALA A 97 7.56 8.48 8.96
N PHE A 98 7.23 7.27 9.42
CA PHE A 98 6.44 7.04 10.62
C PHE A 98 7.15 6.23 11.72
N SER A 99 8.43 5.89 11.53
CA SER A 99 9.18 5.00 12.44
C SER A 99 9.27 5.48 13.89
N PHE A 100 9.07 6.78 14.16
CA PHE A 100 9.11 7.37 15.50
C PHE A 100 7.74 7.61 16.16
N THR A 101 6.62 7.22 15.53
CA THR A 101 5.27 7.47 16.05
C THR A 101 4.46 6.19 16.25
N SER A 102 3.63 6.18 17.28
CA SER A 102 2.63 5.12 17.52
C SER A 102 1.26 5.42 16.92
N LYS A 103 1.11 6.54 16.19
CA LYS A 103 -0.16 6.93 15.55
C LYS A 103 -0.33 6.38 14.14
N VAL A 104 0.74 5.85 13.56
CA VAL A 104 0.71 5.13 12.29
C VAL A 104 1.48 3.84 12.51
N MET A 105 0.89 2.71 12.15
CA MET A 105 1.58 1.43 12.13
C MET A 105 1.82 1.02 10.68
N THR A 106 3.05 0.61 10.35
CA THR A 106 3.39 0.08 9.03
C THR A 106 3.53 -1.43 9.10
N VAL A 107 2.94 -2.12 8.13
CA VAL A 107 3.07 -3.58 7.95
C VAL A 107 3.48 -3.83 6.51
N SER A 108 4.64 -4.44 6.27
CA SER A 108 5.11 -4.75 4.93
C SER A 108 5.42 -6.24 4.78
N LEU A 109 4.86 -6.88 3.76
CA LEU A 109 5.18 -8.24 3.33
C LEU A 109 5.95 -8.14 2.03
N HIS A 110 7.24 -8.47 2.06
CA HIS A 110 8.14 -8.18 0.93
C HIS A 110 9.22 -9.23 0.79
N LYS A 111 9.87 -9.26 -0.37
CA LYS A 111 11.06 -10.07 -0.57
C LYS A 111 12.21 -9.48 0.23
N PHE A 112 12.90 -10.31 1.01
CA PHE A 112 14.11 -9.93 1.72
C PHE A 112 15.21 -10.95 1.47
N SER A 113 16.24 -10.52 0.75
CA SER A 113 17.38 -11.35 0.36
C SER A 113 18.60 -10.47 0.12
N PRO A 114 19.83 -10.95 0.37
CA PRO A 114 21.04 -10.16 0.10
C PRO A 114 21.08 -9.59 -1.32
N GLY A 115 21.18 -8.27 -1.42
CA GLY A 115 21.24 -7.56 -2.71
C GLY A 115 19.89 -7.29 -3.38
N PHE A 116 18.77 -7.72 -2.78
CA PHE A 116 17.44 -7.32 -3.24
C PHE A 116 17.09 -5.93 -2.72
N PHE A 117 16.54 -5.07 -3.59
CA PHE A 117 16.18 -3.69 -3.26
C PHE A 117 14.96 -3.64 -2.32
N PRO A 118 14.87 -2.69 -1.37
CA PRO A 118 15.85 -1.65 -1.02
C PRO A 118 16.97 -2.14 -0.06
N GLY A 119 16.89 -3.38 0.41
CA GLY A 119 17.87 -3.98 1.33
C GLY A 119 17.58 -3.77 2.81
N THR A 120 16.41 -3.23 3.15
CA THR A 120 15.87 -3.04 4.51
C THR A 120 14.62 -3.90 4.71
N GLY A 121 14.05 -3.90 5.93
CA GLY A 121 12.83 -4.64 6.23
C GLY A 121 13.09 -6.03 6.81
N ASP A 122 14.19 -6.20 7.54
CA ASP A 122 14.38 -7.43 8.31
C ASP A 122 13.27 -7.53 9.38
N VAL A 123 12.92 -8.73 9.82
CA VAL A 123 11.93 -8.93 10.89
C VAL A 123 12.29 -8.21 12.20
N SER A 124 13.58 -7.89 12.39
CA SER A 124 14.10 -7.12 13.52
C SER A 124 13.93 -5.60 13.39
N ASP A 125 13.56 -5.09 12.22
CA ASP A 125 13.26 -3.69 11.98
C ASP A 125 11.85 -3.38 12.54
N VAL A 126 11.81 -2.87 13.77
CA VAL A 126 10.57 -2.70 14.54
C VAL A 126 10.23 -1.23 14.85
N GLY A 127 10.83 -0.27 14.14
CA GLY A 127 10.66 1.15 14.43
C GLY A 127 11.45 1.63 15.66
N LEU A 128 11.36 2.93 15.94
CA LEU A 128 12.27 3.66 16.82
C LEU A 128 11.52 4.52 17.85
N GLY A 129 12.13 4.72 19.02
CA GLY A 129 11.57 5.59 20.06
C GLY A 129 10.11 5.24 20.43
N LYS A 130 9.18 6.20 20.28
CA LYS A 130 7.75 6.00 20.54
C LYS A 130 7.06 5.11 19.48
N GLY A 131 7.66 4.94 18.31
CA GLY A 131 7.19 4.04 17.25
C GLY A 131 7.80 2.64 17.33
N ARG A 132 8.58 2.32 18.37
CA ARG A 132 9.07 0.96 18.58
C ARG A 132 7.88 0.00 18.74
N TYR A 133 7.91 -1.10 17.97
CA TYR A 133 6.85 -2.08 17.75
C TYR A 133 5.63 -1.59 16.94
N TYR A 134 5.75 -0.46 16.25
CA TYR A 134 4.75 0.05 15.30
C TYR A 134 5.21 -0.04 13.84
N SER A 135 6.33 -0.69 13.59
CA SER A 135 6.75 -1.17 12.27
C SER A 135 6.81 -2.69 12.32
N VAL A 136 6.16 -3.35 11.38
CA VAL A 136 6.05 -4.81 11.29
C VAL A 136 6.53 -5.24 9.92
N ASN A 137 7.64 -5.97 9.89
CA ASN A 137 8.26 -6.44 8.67
C ASN A 137 8.17 -7.96 8.56
N VAL A 138 7.73 -8.43 7.40
CA VAL A 138 7.53 -9.86 7.11
C VAL A 138 8.43 -10.23 5.92
N PRO A 139 9.70 -10.58 6.17
CA PRO A 139 10.64 -10.96 5.12
C PRO A 139 10.27 -12.31 4.52
N ILE A 140 10.08 -12.35 3.21
CA ILE A 140 9.64 -13.53 2.45
C ILE A 140 10.70 -13.87 1.37
N GLN A 141 10.80 -15.16 1.04
CA GLN A 141 11.70 -15.67 0.00
C GLN A 141 10.98 -15.88 -1.33
N ASP A 142 11.75 -16.07 -2.39
CA ASP A 142 11.24 -16.32 -3.75
C ASP A 142 10.26 -17.49 -3.83
N GLY A 143 9.38 -17.42 -4.84
CA GLY A 143 8.46 -18.50 -5.21
C GLY A 143 7.26 -18.70 -4.29
N ILE A 144 6.99 -17.78 -3.35
CA ILE A 144 5.77 -17.84 -2.54
C ILE A 144 4.52 -17.81 -3.44
N GLN A 145 3.51 -18.59 -3.05
CA GLN A 145 2.24 -18.73 -3.75
C GLN A 145 1.06 -18.33 -2.85
N ASP A 146 -0.10 -18.13 -3.48
CA ASP A 146 -1.33 -17.58 -2.88
C ASP A 146 -1.66 -18.10 -1.49
N GLU A 147 -1.69 -19.43 -1.31
CA GLU A 147 -2.17 -20.03 -0.06
C GLU A 147 -1.26 -19.72 1.12
N LYS A 148 0.05 -19.87 0.93
CA LYS A 148 1.04 -19.57 1.98
C LYS A 148 1.13 -18.07 2.25
N TYR A 149 1.07 -17.25 1.21
CA TYR A 149 1.10 -15.80 1.35
C TYR A 149 -0.12 -15.31 2.15
N TYR A 150 -1.32 -15.79 1.81
CA TYR A 150 -2.54 -15.43 2.53
C TYR A 150 -2.51 -15.89 3.99
N GLN A 151 -2.05 -17.11 4.28
CA GLN A 151 -1.92 -17.60 5.67
C GLN A 151 -1.02 -16.71 6.51
N ILE A 152 0.11 -16.27 5.96
CA ILE A 152 1.03 -15.35 6.64
C ILE A 152 0.36 -13.98 6.83
N CYS A 153 -0.21 -13.43 5.75
CA CYS A 153 -0.87 -12.13 5.76
C CYS A 153 -2.02 -12.09 6.78
N GLU A 154 -2.92 -13.07 6.75
CA GLU A 154 -4.04 -13.20 7.69
C GLU A 154 -3.55 -13.31 9.14
N SER A 155 -2.55 -14.16 9.40
CA SER A 155 -1.99 -14.34 10.75
C SER A 155 -1.45 -13.02 11.31
N VAL A 156 -0.63 -12.31 10.53
CA VAL A 156 -0.03 -11.03 10.94
C VAL A 156 -1.09 -9.96 11.11
N LEU A 157 -1.98 -9.79 10.12
CA LEU A 157 -3.00 -8.75 10.13
C LEU A 157 -4.04 -8.96 11.23
N LYS A 158 -4.31 -10.20 11.62
CA LYS A 158 -5.17 -10.50 12.77
C LYS A 158 -4.58 -9.93 14.07
N GLU A 159 -3.31 -10.21 14.34
CA GLU A 159 -2.64 -9.73 15.55
C GLU A 159 -2.47 -8.20 15.52
N VAL A 160 -2.10 -7.64 14.37
CA VAL A 160 -2.00 -6.19 14.16
C VAL A 160 -3.33 -5.50 14.43
N TYR A 161 -4.44 -6.01 13.89
CA TYR A 161 -5.75 -5.43 14.10
C TYR A 161 -6.14 -5.41 15.58
N GLN A 162 -5.91 -6.52 16.29
CA GLN A 162 -6.21 -6.64 17.72
C GLN A 162 -5.34 -5.71 18.57
N ALA A 163 -4.04 -5.65 18.31
CA ALA A 163 -3.09 -4.86 19.10
C ALA A 163 -3.21 -3.35 18.82
N PHE A 164 -3.38 -2.97 17.55
CA PHE A 164 -3.32 -1.57 17.12
C PHE A 164 -4.69 -0.89 17.07
N ASN A 165 -5.77 -1.64 16.83
CA ASN A 165 -7.14 -1.13 16.69
C ASN A 165 -7.18 0.12 15.78
N PRO A 166 -6.87 -0.04 14.47
CA PRO A 166 -6.81 1.07 13.53
C PRO A 166 -8.17 1.74 13.33
N LYS A 167 -8.15 3.01 12.94
CA LYS A 167 -9.35 3.81 12.64
C LYS A 167 -9.52 4.11 11.15
N ALA A 168 -8.46 3.94 10.37
CA ALA A 168 -8.47 3.90 8.91
C ALA A 168 -7.29 3.05 8.43
N VAL A 169 -7.37 2.60 7.18
CA VAL A 169 -6.34 1.79 6.52
C VAL A 169 -5.89 2.50 5.23
N VAL A 170 -4.60 2.44 4.96
CA VAL A 170 -4.03 2.68 3.62
C VAL A 170 -3.40 1.37 3.18
N LEU A 171 -3.83 0.85 2.03
CA LEU A 171 -3.42 -0.45 1.52
C LEU A 171 -2.79 -0.29 0.14
N GLN A 172 -1.50 -0.56 0.06
CA GLN A 172 -0.70 -0.59 -1.16
C GLN A 172 -0.78 -2.00 -1.76
N LEU A 173 -1.10 -2.09 -3.06
CA LEU A 173 -1.33 -3.34 -3.79
C LEU A 173 -0.43 -3.44 -5.02
N GLY A 174 0.88 -3.31 -4.83
CA GLY A 174 1.91 -3.57 -5.83
C GLY A 174 1.69 -4.93 -6.50
N ALA A 175 1.63 -4.91 -7.83
CA ALA A 175 1.35 -6.07 -8.66
C ALA A 175 2.63 -6.75 -9.19
N ASP A 176 3.82 -6.34 -8.73
CA ASP A 176 5.09 -6.99 -9.05
C ASP A 176 5.34 -8.29 -8.25
N THR A 177 4.45 -8.62 -7.32
CA THR A 177 4.36 -9.95 -6.70
C THR A 177 3.78 -11.02 -7.65
N ILE A 178 3.09 -10.59 -8.71
CA ILE A 178 2.32 -11.47 -9.59
C ILE A 178 3.24 -12.30 -10.51
N ALA A 179 2.90 -13.57 -10.69
CA ALA A 179 3.61 -14.47 -11.59
C ALA A 179 3.72 -13.88 -13.02
N GLY A 180 4.93 -13.97 -13.58
CA GLY A 180 5.25 -13.40 -14.90
C GLY A 180 5.63 -11.91 -14.88
N ASP A 181 5.76 -11.30 -13.69
CA ASP A 181 6.42 -10.00 -13.56
C ASP A 181 7.94 -10.10 -13.87
N PRO A 182 8.54 -9.12 -14.55
CA PRO A 182 9.99 -9.03 -14.78
C PRO A 182 10.86 -9.14 -13.53
N MET A 183 10.35 -8.80 -12.34
CA MET A 183 11.06 -8.98 -11.07
C MET A 183 11.31 -10.45 -10.72
N CYS A 184 10.57 -11.38 -11.34
CA CYS A 184 10.83 -12.82 -11.34
C CYS A 184 11.11 -13.42 -9.95
N SER A 185 10.35 -12.97 -8.93
CA SER A 185 10.60 -13.29 -7.53
C SER A 185 9.46 -14.12 -6.93
N PHE A 186 8.31 -13.51 -6.64
CA PHE A 186 7.14 -14.23 -6.13
C PHE A 186 6.36 -14.93 -7.26
N ASN A 187 5.44 -15.81 -6.88
CA ASN A 187 4.59 -16.59 -7.79
C ASN A 187 3.11 -16.46 -7.40
N MET A 188 2.68 -15.22 -7.17
CA MET A 188 1.32 -14.90 -6.74
C MET A 188 0.37 -14.79 -7.93
N THR A 189 -0.92 -14.95 -7.65
CA THR A 189 -2.01 -14.56 -8.56
C THR A 189 -2.84 -13.44 -7.93
N PRO A 190 -3.63 -12.70 -8.73
CA PRO A 190 -4.56 -11.70 -8.19
C PRO A 190 -5.56 -12.29 -7.18
N VAL A 191 -5.84 -13.59 -7.23
CA VAL A 191 -6.73 -14.27 -6.28
C VAL A 191 -6.12 -14.29 -4.87
N GLY A 192 -4.82 -14.59 -4.74
CA GLY A 192 -4.13 -14.56 -3.45
C GLY A 192 -4.12 -13.16 -2.82
N ILE A 193 -3.79 -12.13 -3.61
CA ILE A 193 -3.84 -10.73 -3.18
C ILE A 193 -5.29 -10.32 -2.85
N GLY A 194 -6.27 -10.78 -3.64
CA GLY A 194 -7.69 -10.54 -3.43
C GLY A 194 -8.22 -11.11 -2.11
N LYS A 195 -7.70 -12.26 -1.64
CA LYS A 195 -8.00 -12.77 -0.30
C LYS A 195 -7.51 -11.82 0.79
N CYS A 196 -6.28 -11.30 0.66
CA CYS A 196 -5.70 -10.33 1.61
C CYS A 196 -6.51 -9.02 1.64
N LEU A 197 -6.85 -8.49 0.46
CA LEU A 197 -7.72 -7.33 0.31
C LEU A 197 -9.08 -7.55 0.97
N LYS A 198 -9.75 -8.68 0.68
CA LYS A 198 -11.05 -9.00 1.27
C LYS A 198 -10.98 -9.13 2.79
N TYR A 199 -9.90 -9.69 3.32
CA TYR A 199 -9.66 -9.79 4.75
C TYR A 199 -9.57 -8.41 5.42
N ILE A 200 -8.92 -7.43 4.79
CA ILE A 200 -8.86 -6.05 5.30
C ILE A 200 -10.22 -5.37 5.20
N LEU A 201 -10.91 -5.51 4.06
CA LEU A 201 -12.20 -4.85 3.83
C LEU A 201 -13.31 -5.33 4.78
N GLN A 202 -13.20 -6.54 5.34
CA GLN A 202 -14.18 -7.05 6.31
C GLN A 202 -14.23 -6.22 7.61
N TRP A 203 -13.16 -5.46 7.91
CA TRP A 203 -13.10 -4.59 9.08
C TRP A 203 -13.98 -3.34 8.95
N GLN A 204 -14.50 -3.05 7.75
CA GLN A 204 -15.39 -1.91 7.48
C GLN A 204 -14.83 -0.56 7.93
N LEU A 205 -13.50 -0.40 7.85
CA LEU A 205 -12.81 0.86 8.12
C LEU A 205 -12.69 1.68 6.84
N ALA A 206 -12.57 3.00 6.99
CA ALA A 206 -12.16 3.88 5.89
C ALA A 206 -10.84 3.38 5.31
N THR A 207 -10.87 2.92 4.05
CA THR A 207 -9.73 2.24 3.42
C THR A 207 -9.36 2.96 2.13
N LEU A 208 -8.13 3.49 2.07
CA LEU A 208 -7.53 4.06 0.86
C LEU A 208 -6.73 2.96 0.15
N ILE A 209 -7.12 2.63 -1.07
CA ILE A 209 -6.44 1.63 -1.91
C ILE A 209 -5.49 2.34 -2.87
N LEU A 210 -4.24 1.87 -2.93
CA LEU A 210 -3.20 2.37 -3.81
C LEU A 210 -2.69 1.23 -4.72
N GLY A 211 -2.11 1.61 -5.86
CA GLY A 211 -1.35 0.70 -6.71
C GLY A 211 0.05 0.45 -6.14
N GLY A 212 1.06 0.47 -7.00
CA GLY A 212 2.46 0.20 -6.62
C GLY A 212 3.31 -0.23 -7.80
N GLY A 213 4.32 -1.06 -7.53
CA GLY A 213 5.04 -1.81 -8.56
C GLY A 213 4.13 -2.69 -9.42
N GLY A 214 4.65 -3.19 -10.54
CA GLY A 214 3.89 -3.98 -11.50
C GLY A 214 4.39 -3.73 -12.91
N TYR A 215 5.34 -4.55 -13.35
CA TYR A 215 6.16 -4.29 -14.53
C TYR A 215 5.79 -5.21 -15.70
N ASN A 216 4.97 -6.24 -15.48
CA ASN A 216 4.16 -6.85 -16.53
C ASN A 216 2.84 -6.10 -16.67
N LEU A 217 2.81 -5.08 -17.55
CA LEU A 217 1.69 -4.14 -17.69
C LEU A 217 0.32 -4.82 -17.84
N ALA A 218 0.24 -5.86 -18.67
CA ALA A 218 -1.02 -6.57 -18.90
C ALA A 218 -1.47 -7.36 -17.65
N ASN A 219 -0.53 -7.99 -16.94
CA ASN A 219 -0.85 -8.70 -15.69
C ASN A 219 -1.19 -7.73 -14.57
N THR A 220 -0.55 -6.56 -14.50
CA THR A 220 -0.89 -5.48 -13.57
C THR A 220 -2.32 -4.99 -13.83
N ALA A 221 -2.69 -4.74 -15.09
CA ALA A 221 -4.04 -4.35 -15.46
C ALA A 221 -5.07 -5.44 -15.08
N ARG A 222 -4.78 -6.71 -15.34
CA ARG A 222 -5.61 -7.85 -14.89
C ARG A 222 -5.76 -7.88 -13.37
N CYS A 223 -4.66 -7.69 -12.65
CA CYS A 223 -4.62 -7.72 -11.19
C CYS A 223 -5.51 -6.63 -10.61
N TRP A 224 -5.27 -5.37 -10.93
CA TRP A 224 -6.04 -4.25 -10.37
C TRP A 224 -7.50 -4.24 -10.83
N THR A 225 -7.80 -4.71 -12.06
CA THR A 225 -9.19 -4.90 -12.51
C THR A 225 -9.90 -5.98 -11.68
N TYR A 226 -9.24 -7.11 -11.45
CA TYR A 226 -9.77 -8.18 -10.59
C TYR A 226 -10.01 -7.69 -9.15
N LEU A 227 -9.04 -6.99 -8.56
CA LEU A 227 -9.14 -6.45 -7.21
C LEU A 227 -10.25 -5.39 -7.10
N THR A 228 -10.47 -4.61 -8.15
CA THR A 228 -11.64 -3.70 -8.24
C THR A 228 -12.96 -4.49 -8.23
N GLY A 229 -13.03 -5.62 -8.94
CA GLY A 229 -14.14 -6.56 -8.85
C GLY A 229 -14.37 -7.07 -7.41
N VAL A 230 -13.30 -7.43 -6.69
CA VAL A 230 -13.37 -7.85 -5.29
C VAL A 230 -13.94 -6.73 -4.39
N ILE A 231 -13.46 -5.50 -4.55
CA ILE A 231 -13.96 -4.32 -3.81
C ILE A 231 -15.46 -4.11 -4.05
N LEU A 232 -15.91 -4.27 -5.29
CA LEU A 232 -17.32 -4.09 -5.69
C LEU A 232 -18.20 -5.31 -5.39
N GLY A 233 -17.64 -6.41 -4.87
CA GLY A 233 -18.37 -7.67 -4.68
C GLY A 233 -18.86 -8.27 -6.01
N LYS A 234 -18.11 -8.08 -7.10
CA LYS A 234 -18.43 -8.57 -8.44
C LYS A 234 -17.46 -9.65 -8.88
N THR A 235 -18.01 -10.76 -9.37
CA THR A 235 -17.27 -11.74 -10.14
C THR A 235 -17.23 -11.28 -11.60
N LEU A 236 -16.03 -11.11 -12.14
CA LEU A 236 -15.82 -10.71 -13.54
C LEU A 236 -15.72 -11.96 -14.45
N SER A 237 -16.02 -11.79 -15.73
CA SER A 237 -15.77 -12.83 -16.74
C SER A 237 -14.27 -13.14 -16.83
N SER A 238 -13.92 -14.39 -17.13
CA SER A 238 -12.54 -14.78 -17.45
C SER A 238 -12.09 -14.28 -18.82
N GLU A 239 -13.04 -14.06 -19.74
CA GLU A 239 -12.77 -13.51 -21.06
C GLU A 239 -12.58 -12.00 -20.96
N ILE A 240 -11.43 -11.50 -21.40
CA ILE A 240 -11.15 -10.08 -21.45
C ILE A 240 -12.03 -9.47 -22.56
N PRO A 241 -12.88 -8.47 -22.25
CA PRO A 241 -13.65 -7.78 -23.26
C PRO A 241 -12.74 -7.10 -24.28
N ASP A 242 -13.20 -7.00 -25.52
CA ASP A 242 -12.51 -6.24 -26.55
C ASP A 242 -12.34 -4.77 -26.12
N HIS A 243 -11.14 -4.22 -26.29
CA HIS A 243 -10.76 -2.86 -25.90
C HIS A 243 -9.54 -2.39 -26.72
N GLU A 244 -9.21 -1.09 -26.63
CA GLU A 244 -8.05 -0.47 -27.29
C GLU A 244 -6.71 -1.12 -26.91
#